data_AF-Q75G41-F1
#
_entry.id   AF-Q75G41-F1
#
_cell.length_a   1.000
_cell.length_b   1.000
_cell.length_c   1.000
_cell.angle_alpha   90.00
_cell.angle_beta   90.00
_cell.angle_gamma   90.00
#
_symmetry.space_group_name_H-M   'P 1'
#
loop_
_entity.id
_entity.type
_entity.pdbx_description
1 polymer ?
#
loop_
_entity_poly.entity_id
_entity_poly.type
_entity_poly.pdbx_seq_one_letter_code
_entity_poly.pdbx_strand_id
1 'polypeptide(L)'
;MKYNLLNNMKINNKKLKLKLILMMITMKRLNNMNQHNIYKNRYYNKNNNLQYLNKLNTYNNKMYYFNKQLMNNMLIIDNTFNNLLKKMMMSNNILMTNLKFEHRTNSIHIKYYFYNYMNINNDELSKLYNNYMMSINNQMINLLNNDNNSLNNLMTKYYNKKVYINTYKLNYMYLDTELLSQTLTNIYNNNGLSLKSLKMIINKLPFNNDMLLSKNYVNKMNKYNLTINNNLNNNKKDLINLYTLDNKLLDLSITNNMLLGKYLVGSNIQLKGRTLNRNITRTMKMNIMKGTFNNYMYQWSKLNNLYKLNYMSTNINKTNNTFINKNGMFNIKIKLNTI
;
A
#
# COMPACT_ATOMS: atom_id res chain seq x y z
N MET A 1 -52.89 4.84 -10.76
CA MET A 1 -53.65 5.08 -9.51
C MET A 1 -53.58 6.51 -8.94
N LYS A 2 -52.58 7.38 -9.20
CA LYS A 2 -52.48 8.71 -8.56
C LYS A 2 -53.24 9.88 -9.23
N TYR A 3 -53.71 9.73 -10.47
CA TYR A 3 -54.50 10.76 -11.15
C TYR A 3 -56.00 10.73 -10.81
N ASN A 4 -56.51 9.64 -10.21
CA ASN A 4 -57.94 9.51 -9.87
C ASN A 4 -58.37 10.27 -8.60
N LEU A 5 -57.42 10.74 -7.77
CA LEU A 5 -57.76 11.54 -6.59
C LEU A 5 -58.15 12.99 -6.91
N LEU A 6 -57.78 13.49 -8.09
CA LEU A 6 -58.09 14.87 -8.51
C LEU A 6 -59.50 15.03 -9.08
N ASN A 7 -60.09 13.94 -9.59
CA ASN A 7 -61.43 13.95 -10.18
C ASN A 7 -62.55 13.67 -9.16
N ASN A 8 -62.23 13.08 -8.00
CA ASN A 8 -63.24 12.72 -6.99
C ASN A 8 -63.44 13.78 -5.89
N MET A 9 -62.68 14.88 -5.91
CA MET A 9 -62.85 15.95 -4.93
C MET A 9 -63.55 17.16 -5.57
N LYS A 10 -64.88 17.23 -5.41
CA LYS A 10 -65.70 18.44 -5.63
C LYS A 10 -65.30 19.53 -4.62
N ILE A 11 -64.11 20.09 -4.75
CA ILE A 11 -63.65 21.19 -3.91
C ILE A 11 -63.88 22.49 -4.69
N ASN A 12 -64.95 23.21 -4.33
CA ASN A 12 -65.32 24.52 -4.88
C ASN A 12 -64.32 25.64 -4.54
N ASN A 13 -63.20 25.32 -3.89
CA ASN A 13 -62.22 26.30 -3.45
C ASN A 13 -60.92 26.17 -4.28
N LYS A 14 -60.79 26.99 -5.33
CA LYS A 14 -59.61 27.03 -6.24
C LYS A 14 -58.27 27.04 -5.46
N LYS A 15 -58.24 27.69 -4.29
CA LYS A 15 -57.07 27.75 -3.38
C LYS A 15 -56.63 26.39 -2.84
N LEU A 16 -57.56 25.49 -2.49
CA LEU A 16 -57.24 24.14 -1.99
C LEU A 16 -56.70 23.26 -3.12
N LYS A 17 -57.26 23.38 -4.33
CA LYS A 17 -56.79 22.66 -5.52
C LYS A 17 -55.34 23.05 -5.86
N LEU A 18 -55.02 24.35 -5.79
CA LEU A 18 -53.65 24.85 -5.96
C LEU A 18 -52.68 24.31 -4.89
N LYS A 19 -53.09 24.27 -3.61
CA LYS A 19 -52.26 23.67 -2.54
C LYS A 19 -51.97 22.19 -2.78
N LEU A 20 -52.96 21.41 -3.22
CA LEU A 20 -52.79 19.98 -3.54
C LEU A 20 -51.84 19.78 -4.74
N ILE A 21 -51.95 20.60 -5.78
CA ILE A 21 -51.03 20.57 -6.92
C ILE A 21 -49.61 20.92 -6.46
N LEU A 22 -49.45 21.95 -5.63
CA LEU A 22 -48.16 22.34 -5.07
C LEU A 22 -47.53 21.18 -4.27
N MET A 23 -48.33 20.50 -3.45
CA MET A 23 -47.89 19.34 -2.67
C MET A 23 -47.48 18.15 -3.55
N MET A 24 -48.21 17.88 -4.64
CA MET A 24 -47.82 16.83 -5.60
C MET A 24 -46.51 17.18 -6.31
N ILE A 25 -46.31 18.45 -6.69
CA ILE A 25 -45.07 18.92 -7.31
C ILE A 25 -43.90 18.82 -6.33
N THR A 26 -44.08 19.19 -5.06
CA THR A 26 -43.02 19.04 -4.04
C THR A 26 -42.72 17.58 -3.74
N MET A 27 -43.71 16.71 -3.64
CA MET A 27 -43.49 15.26 -3.50
C MET A 27 -42.76 14.66 -4.71
N LYS A 28 -43.12 15.05 -5.93
CA LYS A 28 -42.44 14.58 -7.15
C LYS A 28 -40.99 15.09 -7.20
N ARG A 29 -40.75 16.34 -6.79
CA ARG A 29 -39.40 16.90 -6.61
C ARG A 29 -38.60 16.13 -5.55
N LEU A 30 -39.18 15.84 -4.39
CA LEU A 30 -38.54 15.07 -3.32
C LEU A 30 -38.21 13.64 -3.79
N ASN A 31 -39.13 12.97 -4.48
CA ASN A 31 -38.90 11.62 -5.00
C ASN A 31 -37.79 11.61 -6.07
N ASN A 32 -37.76 12.59 -6.97
CA ASN A 32 -36.69 12.72 -7.95
C ASN A 32 -35.34 13.01 -7.26
N MET A 33 -35.31 13.84 -6.22
CA MET A 33 -34.10 14.06 -5.41
C MET A 33 -33.66 12.79 -4.69
N ASN A 34 -34.59 12.01 -4.14
CA ASN A 34 -34.28 10.75 -3.45
C ASN A 34 -33.76 9.67 -4.39
N GLN A 35 -34.33 9.51 -5.60
CA GLN A 35 -33.78 8.58 -6.59
C GLN A 35 -32.37 8.99 -7.00
N HIS A 36 -32.13 10.28 -7.22
CA HIS A 36 -30.79 10.78 -7.52
C HIS A 36 -29.79 10.53 -6.37
N ASN A 37 -30.26 10.62 -5.11
CA ASN A 37 -29.49 10.29 -3.92
C ASN A 37 -29.15 8.79 -3.81
N ILE A 38 -30.04 7.88 -4.24
CA ILE A 38 -29.76 6.43 -4.26
C ILE A 38 -28.64 6.11 -5.26
N TYR A 39 -28.71 6.66 -6.48
CA TYR A 39 -27.64 6.48 -7.47
C TYR A 39 -26.33 7.14 -7.01
N LYS A 40 -26.40 8.34 -6.41
CA LYS A 40 -25.25 9.01 -5.78
C LYS A 40 -24.60 8.16 -4.70
N ASN A 41 -25.38 7.59 -3.78
CA ASN A 41 -24.86 6.77 -2.69
C ASN A 41 -24.13 5.51 -3.19
N ARG A 42 -24.49 4.96 -4.36
CA ARG A 42 -23.75 3.85 -4.98
C ARG A 42 -22.39 4.28 -5.52
N TYR A 43 -22.27 5.50 -6.04
CA TYR A 43 -20.98 6.02 -6.54
C TYR A 43 -20.09 6.56 -5.41
N TYR A 44 -20.64 7.25 -4.41
CA TYR A 44 -19.85 7.80 -3.29
C TYR A 44 -19.28 6.75 -2.35
N ASN A 45 -19.90 5.58 -2.27
CA ASN A 45 -19.39 4.49 -1.43
C ASN A 45 -18.47 3.52 -2.20
N LYS A 46 -18.13 3.80 -3.47
CA LYS A 46 -17.08 3.03 -4.15
C LYS A 46 -15.72 3.48 -3.64
N ASN A 47 -14.94 2.53 -3.13
CA ASN A 47 -13.60 2.80 -2.63
C ASN A 47 -12.74 3.39 -3.76
N ASN A 48 -11.92 4.39 -3.42
CA ASN A 48 -10.93 4.94 -4.33
C ASN A 48 -9.67 4.06 -4.38
N ASN A 49 -8.86 4.19 -5.44
CA ASN A 49 -7.59 3.44 -5.58
C ASN A 49 -6.60 3.66 -4.42
N LEU A 50 -6.75 4.74 -3.63
CA LEU A 50 -5.95 5.03 -2.44
C LEU A 50 -6.42 4.27 -1.17
N GLN A 51 -7.65 3.75 -1.20
CA GLN A 51 -8.33 3.10 -0.07
C GLN A 51 -8.35 1.58 -0.18
N TYR A 52 -7.81 1.01 -1.25
CA TYR A 52 -7.66 -0.43 -1.35
C TYR A 52 -6.43 -0.82 -2.17
N LEU A 53 -5.90 -2.00 -1.85
CA LEU A 53 -4.84 -2.60 -2.64
C LEU A 53 -5.45 -3.32 -3.85
N ASN A 54 -5.02 -2.93 -5.06
CA ASN A 54 -5.40 -3.65 -6.27
C ASN A 54 -4.99 -5.13 -6.15
N LYS A 55 -5.90 -6.06 -6.45
CA LYS A 55 -5.66 -7.51 -6.39
C LYS A 55 -4.42 -7.93 -7.19
N LEU A 56 -4.11 -7.26 -8.29
CA LEU A 56 -2.88 -7.55 -9.07
C LEU A 56 -1.60 -7.26 -8.27
N ASN A 57 -1.62 -6.32 -7.32
CA ASN A 57 -0.47 -6.00 -6.46
C ASN A 57 -0.19 -7.09 -5.41
N THR A 58 -1.03 -8.12 -5.31
CA THR A 58 -0.80 -9.28 -4.44
C THR A 58 0.21 -10.26 -5.02
N TYR A 59 0.38 -10.24 -6.35
CA TYR A 59 1.36 -11.05 -7.06
C TYR A 59 2.63 -10.23 -7.31
N ASN A 60 3.79 -10.88 -7.19
CA ASN A 60 5.05 -10.27 -7.57
C ASN A 60 5.14 -10.09 -9.10
N ASN A 61 4.62 -11.05 -9.87
CA ASN A 61 4.60 -11.02 -11.33
C ASN A 61 3.18 -10.75 -11.82
N LYS A 62 2.95 -9.56 -12.37
CA LYS A 62 1.69 -9.17 -13.00
C LYS A 62 1.81 -9.44 -14.49
N MET A 63 1.32 -10.58 -14.93
CA MET A 63 1.31 -10.95 -16.34
C MET A 63 0.15 -11.85 -16.70
N TYR A 64 -0.17 -11.83 -17.99
CA TYR A 64 -1.09 -12.77 -18.60
C TYR A 64 -0.57 -13.10 -19.99
N TYR A 65 -0.37 -14.39 -20.24
CA TYR A 65 -0.02 -14.93 -21.56
C TYR A 65 -1.05 -15.98 -21.94
N PHE A 66 -1.46 -15.95 -23.21
CA PHE A 66 -2.32 -16.99 -23.78
C PHE A 66 -1.59 -18.34 -23.78
N ASN A 67 -0.33 -18.36 -24.24
CA ASN A 67 0.52 -19.55 -24.17
C ASN A 67 1.10 -19.71 -22.75
N LYS A 68 0.72 -20.80 -22.07
CA LYS A 68 1.18 -21.11 -20.71
C LYS A 68 2.66 -21.48 -20.63
N GLN A 69 3.23 -22.08 -21.67
CA GLN A 69 4.66 -22.39 -21.71
C GLN A 69 5.49 -21.10 -21.73
N LEU A 70 5.08 -20.11 -22.52
CA LEU A 70 5.72 -18.79 -22.52
C LEU A 70 5.60 -18.12 -21.14
N MET A 71 4.45 -18.23 -20.49
CA MET A 71 4.27 -17.70 -19.13
C MET A 71 5.26 -18.33 -18.14
N ASN A 72 5.44 -19.65 -18.18
CA ASN A 72 6.36 -20.36 -17.30
C ASN A 72 7.82 -19.97 -17.58
N ASN A 73 8.20 -19.84 -18.84
CA ASN A 73 9.55 -19.37 -19.20
C ASN A 73 9.82 -17.97 -18.66
N MET A 74 8.83 -17.06 -18.76
CA MET A 74 8.94 -15.72 -18.19
C MET A 74 9.06 -15.73 -16.66
N LEU A 75 8.33 -16.61 -15.96
CA LEU A 75 8.51 -16.78 -14.51
C LEU A 75 9.92 -17.23 -14.13
N ILE A 76 10.53 -18.12 -14.91
CA ILE A 76 11.89 -18.58 -14.68
C ILE A 76 12.87 -17.42 -14.83
N ILE A 77 12.74 -16.63 -15.90
CA ILE A 77 13.57 -15.44 -16.14
C ILE A 77 13.40 -14.39 -15.02
N ASP A 78 12.15 -14.13 -14.59
CA ASP A 78 11.88 -13.19 -13.49
C ASP A 78 12.58 -13.63 -12.19
N ASN A 79 12.53 -14.94 -11.88
CA ASN A 79 13.16 -15.48 -10.67
C ASN A 79 14.68 -15.47 -10.72
N THR A 80 15.29 -15.81 -11.86
CA THR A 80 16.76 -15.76 -12.02
C THR A 80 17.25 -14.32 -11.91
N PHE A 81 16.53 -13.38 -12.51
CA PHE A 81 16.84 -11.95 -12.42
C PHE A 81 16.72 -11.42 -10.98
N ASN A 82 15.66 -11.78 -10.26
CA ASN A 82 15.49 -11.42 -8.85
C ASN A 82 16.67 -11.89 -7.99
N ASN A 83 17.15 -13.12 -8.22
CA ASN A 83 18.31 -13.65 -7.50
C ASN A 83 19.62 -12.95 -7.87
N LEU A 84 19.83 -12.65 -9.15
CA LEU A 84 21.02 -11.93 -9.62
C LEU A 84 21.08 -10.52 -9.01
N LEU A 85 19.98 -9.77 -9.08
CA LEU A 85 19.92 -8.41 -8.57
C LEU A 85 20.05 -8.37 -7.04
N LYS A 86 19.48 -9.35 -6.31
CA LYS A 86 19.72 -9.52 -4.87
C LYS A 86 21.19 -9.74 -4.53
N LYS A 87 21.90 -10.58 -5.29
CA LYS A 87 23.35 -10.81 -5.09
C LYS A 87 24.16 -9.54 -5.35
N MET A 88 23.87 -8.82 -6.43
CA MET A 88 24.52 -7.55 -6.77
C MET A 88 24.33 -6.47 -5.69
N MET A 89 23.15 -6.42 -5.06
CA MET A 89 22.88 -5.42 -4.01
C MET A 89 23.48 -5.79 -2.66
N MET A 90 23.45 -7.08 -2.28
CA MET A 90 23.99 -7.53 -1.01
C MET A 90 25.50 -7.29 -0.88
N SER A 91 26.28 -7.40 -1.97
CA SER A 91 27.72 -7.14 -1.94
C SER A 91 28.07 -5.70 -1.52
N ASN A 92 27.14 -4.76 -1.72
CA ASN A 92 27.35 -3.33 -1.51
C ASN A 92 26.59 -2.78 -0.30
N ASN A 93 26.21 -3.65 0.65
CA ASN A 93 25.48 -3.26 1.86
C ASN A 93 24.12 -2.58 1.57
N ILE A 94 23.50 -2.88 0.42
CA ILE A 94 22.15 -2.44 0.10
C ILE A 94 21.19 -3.60 0.34
N LEU A 95 20.19 -3.39 1.19
CA LEU A 95 19.12 -4.35 1.40
C LEU A 95 17.97 -4.08 0.44
N MET A 96 17.37 -5.14 -0.10
CA MET A 96 16.36 -5.03 -1.15
C MET A 96 15.21 -6.02 -0.95
N THR A 97 13.99 -5.57 -1.25
CA THR A 97 12.82 -6.45 -1.34
C THR A 97 12.88 -7.35 -2.58
N ASN A 98 12.03 -8.38 -2.63
CA ASN A 98 11.74 -9.07 -3.89
C ASN A 98 11.30 -8.08 -4.97
N LEU A 99 11.76 -8.32 -6.20
CA LEU A 99 11.35 -7.57 -7.37
C LEU A 99 9.85 -7.79 -7.67
N LYS A 100 9.17 -6.73 -8.09
CA LYS A 100 7.80 -6.77 -8.60
C LYS A 100 7.83 -6.47 -10.10
N PHE A 101 7.38 -7.42 -10.91
CA PHE A 101 7.39 -7.34 -12.37
C PHE A 101 5.99 -7.01 -12.88
N GLU A 102 5.88 -5.99 -13.72
CA GLU A 102 4.66 -5.65 -14.44
C GLU A 102 4.89 -5.85 -15.94
N HIS A 103 4.41 -6.97 -16.46
CA HIS A 103 4.51 -7.30 -17.87
C HIS A 103 3.37 -6.63 -18.63
N ARG A 104 3.73 -5.77 -19.58
CA ARG A 104 2.83 -5.21 -20.58
C ARG A 104 3.11 -5.88 -21.93
N THR A 105 2.34 -5.50 -22.94
CA THR A 105 2.52 -5.99 -24.32
C THR A 105 3.93 -5.67 -24.82
N ASN A 106 4.38 -4.42 -24.68
CA ASN A 106 5.62 -3.94 -25.30
C ASN A 106 6.76 -3.68 -24.29
N SER A 107 6.46 -3.72 -22.99
CA SER A 107 7.40 -3.31 -21.95
C SER A 107 7.23 -4.09 -20.67
N ILE A 108 8.29 -4.12 -19.87
CA ILE A 108 8.33 -4.73 -18.55
C ILE A 108 8.82 -3.66 -17.57
N HIS A 109 8.02 -3.42 -16.52
CA HIS A 109 8.42 -2.53 -15.44
C HIS A 109 8.77 -3.35 -14.21
N ILE A 110 10.03 -3.28 -13.80
CA ILE A 110 10.56 -3.97 -12.63
C ILE A 110 10.65 -2.94 -11.50
N LYS A 111 10.02 -3.20 -10.37
CA LYS A 111 9.98 -2.30 -9.22
C LYS A 111 10.54 -2.99 -7.99
N TYR A 112 11.34 -2.29 -7.20
CA TYR A 112 11.75 -2.77 -5.89
C TYR A 112 12.00 -1.64 -4.91
N TYR A 113 11.94 -1.98 -3.63
CA TYR A 113 12.27 -1.08 -2.54
C TYR A 113 13.62 -1.47 -1.97
N PHE A 114 14.43 -0.47 -1.63
CA PHE A 114 15.73 -0.70 -1.01
C PHE A 114 15.95 0.17 0.22
N TYR A 115 16.77 -0.32 1.14
CA TYR A 115 17.22 0.40 2.32
C TYR A 115 18.74 0.35 2.35
N ASN A 116 19.35 1.54 2.42
CA ASN A 116 20.79 1.66 2.67
C ASN A 116 21.00 1.70 4.18
N TYR A 117 21.61 0.67 4.75
CA TYR A 117 21.85 0.61 6.19
C TYR A 117 23.19 1.22 6.60
N MET A 118 24.06 1.58 5.66
CA MET A 118 25.28 2.32 5.96
C MET A 118 24.88 3.73 6.40
N ASN A 119 25.16 4.05 7.67
CA ASN A 119 25.04 5.41 8.18
C ASN A 119 25.95 6.30 7.34
N ILE A 120 25.35 7.19 6.55
CA ILE A 120 26.06 8.36 6.05
C ILE A 120 26.33 9.16 7.32
N ASN A 121 27.59 9.15 7.78
CA ASN A 121 28.02 10.01 8.89
C ASN A 121 27.53 11.42 8.56
N ASN A 122 26.64 11.96 9.39
CA ASN A 122 25.92 13.20 9.12
C ASN A 122 26.78 14.46 9.32
N ASP A 123 28.10 14.31 9.39
CA ASP A 123 29.03 15.43 9.46
C ASP A 123 28.90 16.26 8.18
N GLU A 124 28.77 17.58 8.32
CA GLU A 124 28.54 18.49 7.18
C GLU A 124 29.63 18.37 6.10
N LEU A 125 30.86 18.06 6.52
CA LEU A 125 32.01 17.86 5.63
C LEU A 125 31.84 16.64 4.71
N SER A 126 31.21 15.57 5.22
CA SER A 126 30.91 14.37 4.42
C SER A 126 29.81 14.64 3.39
N LYS A 127 28.84 15.52 3.72
CA LYS A 127 27.76 15.91 2.79
C LYS A 127 28.31 16.67 1.59
N LEU A 128 29.24 17.59 1.81
CA LEU A 128 29.92 18.31 0.73
C LEU A 128 30.72 17.34 -0.16
N TYR A 129 31.48 16.42 0.43
CA TYR A 129 32.27 15.45 -0.33
C TYR A 129 31.39 14.52 -1.18
N ASN A 130 30.23 14.09 -0.66
CA ASN A 130 29.28 13.27 -1.39
C ASN A 130 28.63 13.95 -2.61
N ASN A 131 28.70 15.28 -2.71
CA ASN A 131 28.23 15.98 -3.92
C ASN A 131 29.22 15.83 -5.09
N TYR A 132 30.51 15.68 -4.80
CA TYR A 132 31.57 15.58 -5.81
C TYR A 132 31.93 14.12 -6.15
N MET A 133 31.75 13.21 -5.19
CA MET A 133 32.03 11.78 -5.36
C MET A 133 30.74 10.98 -5.34
N MET A 134 30.42 10.36 -6.48
CA MET A 134 29.23 9.54 -6.59
C MET A 134 29.37 8.26 -5.76
N SER A 135 28.55 8.12 -4.72
CA SER A 135 28.59 6.95 -3.84
C SER A 135 28.39 5.64 -4.62
N ILE A 136 28.96 4.54 -4.12
CA ILE A 136 28.80 3.18 -4.70
C ILE A 136 27.31 2.84 -4.92
N ASN A 137 26.44 3.28 -4.02
CA ASN A 137 25.00 3.06 -4.14
C ASN A 137 24.41 3.80 -5.34
N ASN A 138 24.83 5.05 -5.58
CA ASN A 138 24.40 5.80 -6.75
C ASN A 138 24.98 5.18 -8.04
N GLN A 139 26.23 4.73 -8.03
CA GLN A 139 26.85 4.02 -9.16
C GLN A 139 26.04 2.77 -9.53
N MET A 140 25.69 1.95 -8.54
CA MET A 140 24.83 0.78 -8.75
C MET A 140 23.46 1.13 -9.33
N ILE A 141 22.81 2.18 -8.83
CA ILE A 141 21.51 2.61 -9.34
C ILE A 141 21.64 3.11 -10.79
N ASN A 142 22.71 3.83 -11.11
CA ASN A 142 22.96 4.29 -12.48
C ASN A 142 23.23 3.11 -13.42
N LEU A 143 23.99 2.10 -13.00
CA LEU A 143 24.22 0.88 -13.80
C LEU A 143 22.93 0.12 -14.16
N LEU A 144 21.83 0.34 -13.43
CA LEU A 144 20.54 -0.29 -13.75
C LEU A 144 19.89 0.32 -14.99
N ASN A 145 20.03 1.64 -15.23
CA ASN A 145 19.28 2.33 -16.28
C ASN A 145 20.05 3.33 -17.16
N ASN A 146 21.14 3.94 -16.68
CA ASN A 146 21.64 5.20 -17.22
C ASN A 146 22.86 5.08 -18.14
N ASP A 147 23.19 3.87 -18.61
CA ASP A 147 24.32 3.63 -19.51
C ASP A 147 23.91 2.76 -20.71
N ASN A 148 24.64 2.85 -21.83
CA ASN A 148 24.45 1.94 -22.97
C ASN A 148 24.67 0.47 -22.58
N ASN A 149 25.54 0.22 -21.59
CA ASN A 149 25.79 -1.09 -20.99
C ASN A 149 24.96 -1.38 -19.74
N SER A 150 23.88 -0.61 -19.52
CA SER A 150 23.04 -0.80 -18.34
C SER A 150 22.35 -2.15 -18.33
N LEU A 151 22.05 -2.62 -17.11
CA LEU A 151 21.39 -3.90 -16.88
C LEU A 151 20.06 -4.00 -17.64
N ASN A 152 19.34 -2.88 -17.82
CA ASN A 152 18.09 -2.88 -18.56
C ASN A 152 18.26 -3.32 -20.03
N ASN A 153 19.35 -2.92 -20.70
CA ASN A 153 19.65 -3.22 -22.10
C ASN A 153 20.07 -4.67 -22.29
N LEU A 154 20.68 -5.27 -21.26
CA LEU A 154 20.92 -6.71 -21.24
C LEU A 154 19.60 -7.47 -21.06
N MET A 155 18.72 -7.01 -20.17
CA MET A 155 17.44 -7.65 -19.92
C MET A 155 16.46 -7.54 -21.09
N THR A 156 16.51 -6.46 -21.88
CA THR A 156 15.66 -6.34 -23.07
C THR A 156 15.88 -7.50 -24.05
N LYS A 157 17.11 -8.03 -24.15
CA LYS A 157 17.45 -9.19 -24.99
C LYS A 157 16.81 -10.49 -24.49
N TYR A 158 16.69 -10.69 -23.18
CA TYR A 158 16.07 -11.90 -22.62
C TYR A 158 14.56 -11.88 -22.71
N TYR A 159 13.95 -10.70 -22.55
CA TYR A 159 12.49 -10.55 -22.56
C TYR A 159 11.90 -10.23 -23.94
N ASN A 160 12.74 -9.86 -24.91
CA ASN A 160 12.32 -9.31 -26.22
C ASN A 160 11.36 -8.11 -26.08
N LYS A 161 11.53 -7.31 -25.03
CA LYS A 161 10.69 -6.14 -24.68
C LYS A 161 11.53 -5.06 -24.02
N LYS A 162 11.06 -3.80 -24.07
CA LYS A 162 11.73 -2.71 -23.33
C LYS A 162 11.60 -2.93 -21.82
N VAL A 163 12.71 -2.89 -21.09
CA VAL A 163 12.76 -3.12 -19.64
C VAL A 163 13.05 -1.79 -18.93
N TYR A 164 12.27 -1.49 -17.90
CA TYR A 164 12.47 -0.32 -17.04
C TYR A 164 12.63 -0.77 -15.59
N ILE A 165 13.72 -0.37 -14.93
CA ILE A 165 13.99 -0.75 -13.54
C ILE A 165 13.77 0.46 -12.63
N ASN A 166 12.68 0.47 -11.87
CA ASN A 166 12.34 1.57 -10.97
C ASN A 166 12.72 1.22 -9.53
N THR A 167 13.58 2.04 -8.94
CA THR A 167 14.11 1.84 -7.59
C THR A 167 13.46 2.84 -6.63
N TYR A 168 13.06 2.38 -5.44
CA TYR A 168 12.44 3.24 -4.43
C TYR A 168 13.22 3.14 -3.12
N LYS A 169 13.87 4.23 -2.71
CA LYS A 169 14.58 4.31 -1.44
C LYS A 169 13.59 4.43 -0.30
N LEU A 170 13.67 3.52 0.67
CA LEU A 170 12.96 3.62 1.93
C LEU A 170 13.87 4.25 2.98
N ASN A 171 13.34 5.23 3.72
CA ASN A 171 14.09 5.88 4.80
C ASN A 171 14.20 5.01 6.05
N TYR A 172 13.27 4.07 6.24
CA TYR A 172 13.21 3.23 7.42
C TYR A 172 13.03 1.76 7.05
N MET A 173 13.81 0.89 7.69
CA MET A 173 13.78 -0.57 7.46
C MET A 173 12.44 -1.23 7.79
N TYR A 174 11.64 -0.65 8.69
CA TYR A 174 10.38 -1.23 9.16
C TYR A 174 9.18 -0.93 8.25
N LEU A 175 9.36 -0.17 7.18
CA LEU A 175 8.31 0.06 6.18
C LEU A 175 8.04 -1.20 5.34
N ASP A 176 9.01 -2.11 5.24
CA ASP A 176 8.84 -3.40 4.56
C ASP A 176 9.33 -4.56 5.45
N THR A 177 8.52 -5.61 5.51
CA THR A 177 8.79 -6.80 6.32
C THR A 177 10.02 -7.59 5.85
N GLU A 178 10.37 -7.54 4.57
CA GLU A 178 11.53 -8.23 4.01
C GLU A 178 12.81 -7.50 4.40
N LEU A 179 12.84 -6.17 4.26
CA LEU A 179 13.98 -5.34 4.69
C LEU A 179 14.21 -5.43 6.20
N LEU A 180 13.15 -5.41 7.01
CA LEU A 180 13.27 -5.59 8.46
C LEU A 180 13.87 -6.96 8.81
N SER A 181 13.55 -8.01 8.05
CA SER A 181 14.11 -9.34 8.29
C SER A 181 15.58 -9.43 7.90
N GLN A 182 15.98 -8.79 6.79
CA GLN A 182 17.37 -8.76 6.33
C GLN A 182 18.26 -7.89 7.22
N THR A 183 17.74 -6.75 7.72
CA THR A 183 18.47 -5.92 8.69
C THR A 183 18.73 -6.68 9.98
N LEU A 184 17.72 -7.41 10.49
CA LEU A 184 17.88 -8.28 11.65
C LEU A 184 18.94 -9.36 11.48
N THR A 185 19.19 -9.86 10.27
CA THR A 185 20.30 -10.81 10.08
C THR A 185 21.64 -10.12 9.99
N ASN A 186 21.74 -9.06 9.20
CA ASN A 186 23.02 -8.40 8.99
C ASN A 186 23.62 -7.83 10.29
N ILE A 187 22.78 -7.29 11.18
CA ILE A 187 23.25 -6.77 12.47
C ILE A 187 23.82 -7.87 13.38
N TYR A 188 23.41 -9.14 13.22
CA TYR A 188 23.67 -10.20 14.21
C TYR A 188 24.33 -11.46 13.63
N ASN A 189 24.78 -11.43 12.38
CA ASN A 189 25.39 -12.58 11.68
C ASN A 189 26.56 -13.23 12.46
N ASN A 190 27.22 -12.51 13.36
CA ASN A 190 28.39 -13.03 14.07
C ASN A 190 28.11 -13.57 15.49
N ASN A 191 27.15 -13.00 16.23
CA ASN A 191 26.98 -13.30 17.66
C ASN A 191 25.60 -13.90 18.03
N GLY A 192 24.68 -14.02 17.07
CA GLY A 192 23.32 -14.53 17.30
C GLY A 192 22.33 -13.45 17.74
N LEU A 193 21.09 -13.56 17.27
CA LEU A 193 19.99 -12.63 17.55
C LEU A 193 19.40 -12.87 18.93
N SER A 194 19.83 -12.12 19.95
CA SER A 194 19.28 -12.25 21.31
C SER A 194 17.87 -11.69 21.45
N LEU A 195 17.13 -12.17 22.46
CA LEU A 195 15.84 -11.59 22.82
C LEU A 195 15.96 -10.09 23.17
N LYS A 196 17.07 -9.70 23.81
CA LYS A 196 17.34 -8.30 24.19
C LYS A 196 17.49 -7.40 22.96
N SER A 197 18.22 -7.86 21.96
CA SER A 197 18.36 -7.15 20.68
C SER A 197 17.04 -6.99 19.94
N LEU A 198 16.22 -8.04 19.89
CA LEU A 198 14.90 -7.96 19.30
C LEU A 198 14.00 -6.96 20.05
N LYS A 199 14.02 -6.98 21.39
CA LYS A 199 13.30 -6.00 22.21
C LYS A 199 13.74 -4.57 21.90
N MET A 200 15.04 -4.31 21.75
CA MET A 200 15.55 -2.98 21.38
C MET A 200 15.02 -2.51 20.03
N ILE A 201 14.99 -3.39 19.03
CA ILE A 201 14.48 -3.04 17.69
C ILE A 201 12.99 -2.77 17.72
N ILE A 202 12.21 -3.64 18.37
CA ILE A 202 10.77 -3.45 18.51
C ILE A 202 10.43 -2.19 19.30
N ASN A 203 11.26 -1.81 20.27
CA ASN A 203 11.05 -0.59 21.03
C ASN A 203 11.30 0.69 20.23
N LYS A 204 12.09 0.64 19.15
CA LYS A 204 12.31 1.77 18.24
C LYS A 204 11.21 1.93 17.18
N LEU A 205 10.28 0.98 17.07
CA LEU A 205 9.17 1.08 16.12
C LEU A 205 8.11 2.09 16.62
N PRO A 206 7.64 3.00 15.75
CA PRO A 206 6.61 3.98 16.12
C PRO A 206 5.23 3.31 16.11
N PHE A 207 4.71 2.95 17.28
CA PHE A 207 3.34 2.45 17.42
C PHE A 207 2.37 3.59 17.69
N ASN A 208 1.30 3.63 16.91
CA ASN A 208 0.24 4.61 17.07
C ASN A 208 -1.04 4.00 17.66
N ASN A 209 -1.86 4.85 18.27
CA ASN A 209 -3.20 4.46 18.73
C ASN A 209 -4.13 4.26 17.52
N ASP A 210 -4.43 3.00 17.22
CA ASP A 210 -5.21 2.57 16.07
C ASP A 210 -6.68 2.96 16.12
N MET A 211 -7.26 2.90 17.31
CA MET A 211 -8.62 3.34 17.58
C MET A 211 -8.77 4.84 17.26
N LEU A 212 -7.87 5.68 17.76
CA LEU A 212 -7.90 7.13 17.51
C LEU A 212 -7.69 7.46 16.02
N LEU A 213 -6.71 6.82 15.37
CA LEU A 213 -6.43 7.00 13.94
C LEU A 213 -7.65 6.62 13.08
N SER A 214 -8.29 5.50 13.41
CA SER A 214 -9.46 5.02 12.69
C SER A 214 -10.65 5.96 12.83
N LYS A 215 -10.92 6.46 14.04
CA LYS A 215 -11.98 7.45 14.30
C LYS A 215 -11.73 8.74 13.50
N ASN A 216 -10.49 9.23 13.52
CA ASN A 216 -10.11 10.45 12.81
C ASN A 216 -10.25 10.29 11.29
N TYR A 217 -9.87 9.13 10.75
CA TYR A 217 -10.06 8.83 9.34
C TYR A 217 -11.54 8.81 8.95
N VAL A 218 -12.37 8.07 9.70
CA VAL A 218 -13.83 7.99 9.46
C VAL A 218 -14.46 9.39 9.50
N ASN A 219 -14.11 10.20 10.50
CA ASN A 219 -14.61 11.57 10.63
C ASN A 219 -14.21 12.45 9.44
N LYS A 220 -12.95 12.37 8.99
CA LYS A 220 -12.49 13.09 7.80
C LYS A 220 -13.24 12.65 6.54
N MET A 221 -13.44 11.35 6.33
CA MET A 221 -14.21 10.83 5.19
C MET A 221 -15.66 11.28 5.22
N ASN A 222 -16.31 11.26 6.38
CA ASN A 222 -17.67 11.75 6.53
C ASN A 222 -17.76 13.25 6.23
N LYS A 223 -16.79 14.05 6.68
CA LYS A 223 -16.71 15.48 6.35
C LYS A 223 -16.58 15.71 4.84
N TYR A 224 -15.72 14.96 4.16
CA TYR A 224 -15.58 15.08 2.70
C TYR A 224 -16.86 14.70 1.96
N ASN A 225 -17.51 13.61 2.35
CA ASN A 225 -18.79 13.19 1.76
C ASN A 225 -19.89 14.26 1.94
N LEU A 226 -19.95 14.92 3.10
CA LEU A 226 -20.89 16.01 3.35
C LEU A 226 -20.62 17.23 2.45
N THR A 227 -19.35 17.63 2.29
CA THR A 227 -19.00 18.77 1.42
C THR A 227 -19.38 18.53 -0.04
N ILE A 228 -19.15 17.31 -0.55
CA ILE A 228 -19.52 16.95 -1.93
C ILE A 228 -21.04 16.92 -2.09
N ASN A 229 -21.78 16.39 -1.11
CA ASN A 229 -23.24 16.37 -1.15
C ASN A 229 -23.86 17.77 -1.15
N ASN A 230 -23.37 18.68 -0.31
CA ASN A 230 -23.88 20.04 -0.21
C ASN A 230 -23.64 20.83 -1.50
N ASN A 231 -22.47 20.68 -2.13
CA ASN A 231 -22.14 21.42 -3.35
C ASN A 231 -22.98 20.96 -4.56
N LEU A 232 -23.33 19.67 -4.63
CA LEU A 232 -24.11 19.13 -5.74
C LEU A 232 -25.63 19.32 -5.61
N ASN A 233 -26.16 19.45 -4.38
CA ASN A 233 -27.58 19.76 -4.21
C ASN A 233 -27.90 21.21 -4.58
N ASN A 234 -26.90 22.09 -4.62
CA ASN A 234 -27.15 23.51 -4.74
C ASN A 234 -27.23 24.08 -6.14
N ASN A 235 -26.83 23.43 -7.25
CA ASN A 235 -26.99 24.06 -8.56
C ASN A 235 -26.89 23.13 -9.79
N LYS A 236 -27.75 23.44 -10.78
CA LYS A 236 -27.69 23.05 -12.20
C LYS A 236 -26.44 23.58 -12.93
N LYS A 237 -25.22 23.38 -12.41
CA LYS A 237 -24.04 24.07 -12.93
C LYS A 237 -23.23 23.20 -13.89
N ASP A 238 -23.07 23.75 -15.09
CA ASP A 238 -22.29 23.27 -16.22
C ASP A 238 -20.87 22.81 -15.85
N LEU A 239 -20.32 21.93 -16.70
CA LEU A 239 -18.99 21.29 -16.62
C LEU A 239 -17.83 22.22 -16.19
N ILE A 240 -17.94 23.52 -16.44
CA ILE A 240 -16.91 24.54 -16.14
C ILE A 240 -16.69 24.72 -14.62
N ASN A 241 -17.68 24.43 -13.77
CA ASN A 241 -17.51 24.50 -12.30
C ASN A 241 -16.85 23.26 -11.66
N LEU A 242 -16.61 22.19 -12.43
CA LEU A 242 -15.87 21.03 -11.92
C LEU A 242 -14.40 21.38 -11.68
N TYR A 243 -13.78 22.18 -12.56
CA TYR A 243 -12.36 22.55 -12.46
C TYR A 243 -12.03 23.32 -11.17
N THR A 244 -12.92 24.22 -10.72
CA THR A 244 -12.69 25.00 -9.49
C THR A 244 -12.95 24.19 -8.21
N LEU A 245 -13.84 23.19 -8.28
CA LEU A 245 -14.02 22.19 -7.22
C LEU A 245 -12.84 21.23 -7.15
N ASP A 246 -12.34 20.78 -8.30
CA ASP A 246 -11.21 19.86 -8.42
C ASP A 246 -9.93 20.46 -7.84
N ASN A 247 -9.65 21.75 -8.03
CA ASN A 247 -8.48 22.39 -7.41
C ASN A 247 -8.49 22.38 -5.88
N LYS A 248 -9.67 22.44 -5.22
CA LYS A 248 -9.77 22.27 -3.76
C LYS A 248 -9.72 20.81 -3.32
N LEU A 249 -10.05 19.87 -4.22
CA LEU A 249 -10.08 18.42 -3.97
C LEU A 249 -8.74 17.72 -4.26
N LEU A 250 -7.94 18.25 -5.19
CA LEU A 250 -6.60 17.79 -5.57
C LEU A 250 -5.51 18.15 -4.55
N ASP A 251 -5.88 18.89 -3.49
CA ASP A 251 -4.97 19.20 -2.42
C ASP A 251 -4.29 17.94 -1.87
N LEU A 252 -2.97 18.02 -1.75
CA LEU A 252 -2.13 16.95 -1.22
C LEU A 252 -2.61 16.48 0.16
N SER A 253 -3.28 17.36 0.91
CA SER A 253 -3.86 17.06 2.22
C SER A 253 -5.00 16.03 2.13
N ILE A 254 -5.82 16.08 1.09
CA ILE A 254 -6.97 15.19 0.90
C ILE A 254 -6.48 13.83 0.40
N THR A 255 -5.59 13.81 -0.58
CA THR A 255 -4.98 12.56 -1.06
C THR A 255 -4.24 11.85 0.05
N ASN A 256 -3.51 12.59 0.90
CA ASN A 256 -2.95 12.02 2.11
C ASN A 256 -4.05 11.50 3.03
N ASN A 257 -5.06 12.30 3.38
CA ASN A 257 -6.10 11.81 4.30
C ASN A 257 -6.85 10.57 3.78
N MET A 258 -6.91 10.36 2.47
CA MET A 258 -7.50 9.18 1.82
C MET A 258 -6.62 7.93 1.80
N LEU A 259 -5.31 8.08 1.92
CA LEU A 259 -4.37 6.96 1.78
C LEU A 259 -4.36 6.08 3.04
N LEU A 260 -4.60 4.78 2.85
CA LEU A 260 -4.52 3.76 3.90
C LEU A 260 -3.12 3.16 4.04
N GLY A 261 -2.87 2.53 5.19
CA GLY A 261 -1.65 1.75 5.46
C GLY A 261 -0.44 2.62 5.80
N LYS A 262 -0.65 3.79 6.39
CA LYS A 262 0.44 4.74 6.72
C LYS A 262 1.10 4.44 8.04
N TYR A 263 0.30 4.03 9.01
CA TYR A 263 0.70 4.01 10.40
C TYR A 263 0.94 2.58 10.83
N LEU A 264 2.11 2.32 11.41
CA LEU A 264 2.39 1.04 12.03
C LEU A 264 1.61 0.94 13.35
N VAL A 265 0.78 -0.10 13.46
CA VAL A 265 -0.10 -0.32 14.62
C VAL A 265 0.28 -1.60 15.37
N GLY A 266 0.85 -2.57 14.67
CA GLY A 266 1.20 -3.85 15.26
C GLY A 266 2.44 -4.44 14.60
N SER A 267 3.23 -5.12 15.40
CA SER A 267 4.39 -5.88 14.94
C SER A 267 4.49 -7.18 15.70
N ASN A 268 4.93 -8.23 15.01
CA ASN A 268 5.28 -9.51 15.60
C ASN A 268 6.52 -10.04 14.90
N ILE A 269 7.57 -10.29 15.67
CA ILE A 269 8.82 -10.85 15.20
C ILE A 269 9.04 -12.17 15.92
N GLN A 270 9.12 -13.24 15.14
CA GLN A 270 9.35 -14.58 15.63
C GLN A 270 10.65 -15.14 15.06
N LEU A 271 11.55 -15.58 15.93
CA LEU A 271 12.71 -16.38 15.56
C LEU A 271 12.42 -17.85 15.85
N LYS A 272 12.73 -18.76 14.93
CA LYS A 272 12.69 -20.21 15.19
C LYS A 272 13.91 -20.89 14.58
N GLY A 273 14.59 -21.73 15.35
CA GLY A 273 15.73 -22.53 14.90
C GLY A 273 16.88 -22.51 15.90
N ARG A 274 18.12 -22.68 15.40
CA ARG A 274 19.34 -22.71 16.23
C ARG A 274 19.91 -21.31 16.41
N THR A 275 19.21 -20.45 17.13
CA THR A 275 19.44 -18.99 17.03
C THR A 275 20.42 -18.40 18.03
N LEU A 276 20.73 -19.07 19.16
CA LEU A 276 21.20 -18.29 20.32
C LEU A 276 22.21 -18.89 21.31
N ASN A 277 22.60 -20.16 21.19
CA ASN A 277 23.64 -20.67 22.08
C ASN A 277 24.35 -21.86 21.46
N ARG A 278 25.69 -21.89 21.51
CA ARG A 278 26.49 -23.04 21.02
C ARG A 278 26.14 -24.32 21.79
N ASN A 279 25.75 -24.16 23.06
CA ASN A 279 25.51 -25.27 23.98
C ASN A 279 24.09 -25.85 23.89
N ILE A 280 23.17 -25.20 23.17
CA ILE A 280 21.79 -25.68 23.06
C ILE A 280 21.59 -26.30 21.68
N THR A 281 21.48 -27.62 21.63
CA THR A 281 21.27 -28.40 20.40
C THR A 281 19.82 -28.34 19.90
N ARG A 282 18.86 -28.21 20.83
CA ARG A 282 17.42 -28.13 20.51
C ARG A 282 17.06 -26.79 19.86
N THR A 283 16.11 -26.83 18.94
CA THR A 283 15.59 -25.61 18.30
C THR A 283 14.87 -24.74 19.33
N MET A 284 15.13 -23.43 19.30
CA MET A 284 14.42 -22.46 20.14
C MET A 284 13.39 -21.69 19.31
N LYS A 285 12.29 -21.29 19.94
CA LYS A 285 11.32 -20.35 19.39
C LYS A 285 11.25 -19.13 20.31
N MET A 286 11.51 -17.95 19.76
CA MET A 286 11.34 -16.68 20.44
C MET A 286 10.31 -15.85 19.69
N ASN A 287 9.37 -15.26 20.39
CA ASN A 287 8.35 -14.41 19.79
C ASN A 287 8.23 -13.12 20.57
N ILE A 288 8.20 -11.99 19.87
CA ILE A 288 7.93 -10.69 20.47
C ILE A 288 6.85 -10.00 19.65
N MET A 289 5.77 -9.63 20.34
CA MET A 289 4.62 -8.96 19.77
C MET A 289 4.45 -7.60 20.46
N LYS A 290 4.12 -6.57 19.68
CA LYS A 290 3.79 -5.24 20.20
C LYS A 290 2.70 -4.60 19.35
N GLY A 291 1.75 -3.93 20.00
CA GLY A 291 0.58 -3.34 19.35
C GLY A 291 -0.49 -4.38 19.00
N THR A 292 -1.30 -4.09 17.98
CA THR A 292 -2.49 -4.90 17.62
C THR A 292 -2.53 -5.26 16.14
N PHE A 293 -3.18 -6.38 15.83
CA PHE A 293 -3.39 -6.86 14.45
C PHE A 293 -4.82 -6.64 13.94
N ASN A 294 -5.68 -6.05 14.78
CA ASN A 294 -7.02 -5.66 14.37
C ASN A 294 -6.97 -4.35 13.57
N ASN A 295 -8.00 -4.08 12.79
CA ASN A 295 -8.15 -2.81 12.07
C ASN A 295 -9.54 -2.24 12.33
N TYR A 296 -9.61 -1.22 13.20
CA TYR A 296 -10.84 -0.54 13.56
C TYR A 296 -11.43 0.31 12.41
N MET A 297 -10.66 0.65 11.37
CA MET A 297 -11.22 1.35 10.21
C MET A 297 -12.31 0.51 9.53
N TYR A 298 -12.13 -0.80 9.42
CA TYR A 298 -13.15 -1.66 8.80
C TYR A 298 -14.36 -1.89 9.70
N GLN A 299 -14.22 -1.75 11.02
CA GLN A 299 -15.33 -1.89 11.96
C GLN A 299 -16.22 -0.64 12.01
N TRP A 300 -15.64 0.55 11.83
CA TRP A 300 -16.33 1.82 12.05
C TRP A 300 -16.64 2.61 10.77
N SER A 301 -16.06 2.20 9.64
CA SER A 301 -16.34 2.80 8.35
C SER A 301 -17.13 1.85 7.45
N LYS A 302 -17.55 2.35 6.29
CA LYS A 302 -18.16 1.55 5.22
C LYS A 302 -17.14 0.72 4.43
N LEU A 303 -15.84 0.80 4.78
CA LEU A 303 -14.80 0.06 4.07
C LEU A 303 -14.81 -1.41 4.50
N ASN A 304 -14.84 -2.31 3.52
CA ASN A 304 -14.70 -3.74 3.76
C ASN A 304 -13.23 -4.14 3.81
N ASN A 305 -12.89 -5.07 4.70
CA ASN A 305 -11.57 -5.69 4.73
C ASN A 305 -11.40 -6.59 3.49
N LEU A 306 -10.42 -6.25 2.67
CA LEU A 306 -10.05 -7.06 1.52
C LEU A 306 -8.90 -8.01 1.88
N TYR A 307 -8.85 -9.15 1.20
CA TYR A 307 -7.85 -10.18 1.43
C TYR A 307 -6.92 -10.35 0.21
N LYS A 308 -5.62 -10.29 0.45
CA LYS A 308 -4.55 -10.68 -0.47
C LYS A 308 -4.57 -12.19 -0.63
N LEU A 309 -4.56 -12.67 -1.88
CA LEU A 309 -4.60 -14.10 -2.21
C LEU A 309 -5.74 -14.86 -1.50
N ASN A 310 -6.83 -14.17 -1.15
CA ASN A 310 -7.99 -14.71 -0.43
C ASN A 310 -7.75 -15.22 1.00
N TYR A 311 -6.57 -15.04 1.61
CA TYR A 311 -6.29 -15.54 2.97
C TYR A 311 -5.65 -14.53 3.93
N MET A 312 -5.06 -13.42 3.43
CA MET A 312 -4.34 -12.45 4.27
C MET A 312 -4.95 -11.06 4.17
N SER A 313 -5.34 -10.44 5.29
CA SER A 313 -5.90 -9.09 5.26
C SER A 313 -4.93 -8.07 4.63
N THR A 314 -5.47 -7.10 3.89
CA THR A 314 -4.67 -6.16 3.10
C THR A 314 -3.75 -5.25 3.90
N ASN A 315 -4.13 -4.91 5.12
CA ASN A 315 -3.34 -4.15 6.11
C ASN A 315 -2.14 -4.92 6.67
N ILE A 316 -2.13 -6.26 6.55
CA ILE A 316 -1.08 -7.11 7.09
C ILE A 316 -0.05 -7.40 6.02
N ASN A 317 1.22 -7.20 6.37
CA ASN A 317 2.38 -7.67 5.61
C ASN A 317 3.11 -8.74 6.43
N LYS A 318 3.53 -9.81 5.76
CA LYS A 318 4.19 -10.95 6.42
C LYS A 318 5.34 -11.46 5.57
N THR A 319 6.46 -11.73 6.20
CA THR A 319 7.61 -12.43 5.60
C THR A 319 8.09 -13.54 6.51
N ASN A 320 8.78 -14.50 5.89
CA ASN A 320 9.47 -15.58 6.58
C ASN A 320 10.76 -15.87 5.81
N ASN A 321 11.86 -15.34 6.31
CA ASN A 321 13.16 -15.54 5.69
C ASN A 321 13.98 -16.54 6.50
N THR A 322 14.60 -17.48 5.80
CA THR A 322 15.47 -18.51 6.37
C THR A 322 16.93 -18.12 6.18
N PHE A 323 17.73 -18.36 7.20
CA PHE A 323 19.14 -18.02 7.23
C PHE A 323 19.95 -19.15 7.88
N ILE A 324 21.24 -19.16 7.60
CA ILE A 324 22.18 -20.14 8.13
C ILE A 324 23.18 -19.38 9.00
N ASN A 325 23.38 -19.84 10.23
CA ASN A 325 24.49 -19.41 11.06
C ASN A 325 25.45 -20.59 11.29
N LYS A 326 26.51 -20.35 12.07
CA LYS A 326 27.50 -21.39 12.45
C LYS A 326 26.87 -22.63 13.10
N ASN A 327 25.71 -22.50 13.73
CA ASN A 327 25.05 -23.59 14.46
C ASN A 327 23.99 -24.32 13.61
N GLY A 328 23.61 -23.78 12.44
CA GLY A 328 22.63 -24.36 11.52
C GLY A 328 21.58 -23.36 11.02
N MET A 329 20.46 -23.89 10.52
CA MET A 329 19.38 -23.07 9.98
C MET A 329 18.50 -22.45 11.07
N PHE A 330 18.06 -21.22 10.81
CA PHE A 330 17.00 -20.55 11.56
C PHE A 330 16.15 -19.70 10.64
N ASN A 331 14.95 -19.33 11.08
CA ASN A 331 14.07 -18.44 10.35
C ASN A 331 13.61 -17.25 11.18
N ILE A 332 13.34 -16.16 10.47
CA ILE A 332 12.78 -14.92 11.00
C ILE A 332 11.43 -14.71 10.33
N LYS A 333 10.36 -14.84 11.10
CA LYS A 333 9.01 -14.48 10.67
C LYS A 333 8.68 -13.09 11.19
N ILE A 334 8.33 -12.19 10.28
CA ILE A 334 7.91 -10.84 10.62
C ILE A 334 6.48 -10.66 10.13
N LYS A 335 5.64 -10.09 10.99
CA LYS A 335 4.28 -9.67 10.65
C LYS A 335 4.12 -8.22 11.10
N LEU A 336 3.79 -7.32 10.18
CA LEU A 336 3.50 -5.92 10.46
C LEU A 336 2.04 -5.63 10.11
N ASN A 337 1.39 -4.80 10.93
CA ASN A 337 0.05 -4.29 10.71
C ASN A 337 0.12 -2.78 10.48
N THR A 338 -0.49 -2.34 9.37
CA THR A 338 -0.55 -0.92 8.98
C THR A 338 -1.98 -0.45 8.83
N ILE A 339 -2.30 0.75 9.31
CA ILE A 339 -3.62 1.38 9.19
C ILE A 339 -3.56 2.64 8.33
#